data_AF-A0A6N6WK34-F1
#
_entry.id   AF-A0A6N6WK34-F1
#
_cell.length_a   1.000
_cell.length_b   1.000
_cell.length_c   1.000
_cell.angle_alpha   90.00
_cell.angle_beta   90.00
_cell.angle_gamma   90.00
#
_symmetry.space_group_name_H-M   'P 1'
#
loop_
_entity.id
_entity.type
_entity.pdbx_description
1 polymer ?
#
loop_
_entity_poly.entity_id
_entity_poly.type
_entity_poly.pdbx_seq_one_letter_code
_entity_poly.pdbx_strand_id
1 'polypeptide(L)'
;MRRHVSDCDIAESGDDRGRCAARFSWRQDLVRCGVDRRAIRDHRQCTCVNAGHDSRGGGVQSRADLVSRVPRSCRRNGRFHCRALMIPTTLAERLERLRADAPGLRAYALVDGLQYEQHFGCSLRRRWGTVHTLFAGTEDEPLASAGPWLVDIAQPDADVVASLDELETARPGVMWLFSTQDIESLVRTLQRKLNSKLPNGKIALLRFWDPRVFVPLFNALDTERRRAYFGDVDEWHGLADGKRFHVSHHA
;
A
#
# COMPACT_ATOMS: atom_id res chain seq x y z
N MET A 1 15.88 13.93 -58.06
CA MET A 1 14.92 15.06 -58.17
C MET A 1 14.38 15.30 -56.75
N ARG A 2 15.09 15.98 -55.83
CA ARG A 2 15.10 17.45 -55.52
C ARG A 2 13.69 18.07 -55.65
N ARG A 3 13.07 18.74 -54.67
CA ARG A 3 13.49 19.69 -53.58
C ARG A 3 12.51 19.54 -52.36
N HIS A 4 12.81 19.73 -51.05
CA HIS A 4 13.40 20.85 -50.26
C HIS A 4 12.52 22.13 -50.33
N VAL A 5 12.12 22.91 -49.31
CA VAL A 5 12.55 23.34 -47.93
C VAL A 5 11.28 23.99 -47.27
N SER A 6 11.04 24.00 -45.95
CA SER A 6 11.43 25.13 -45.08
C SER A 6 11.32 24.87 -43.58
N ASP A 7 12.47 25.11 -42.94
CA ASP A 7 12.69 25.37 -41.53
C ASP A 7 11.98 26.64 -41.06
N CYS A 8 11.69 26.67 -39.75
CA CYS A 8 11.69 27.87 -38.93
C CYS A 8 12.43 27.53 -37.61
N ASP A 9 13.70 27.90 -37.56
CA ASP A 9 14.48 28.07 -36.34
C ASP A 9 14.10 29.39 -35.65
N ILE A 10 13.86 29.38 -34.33
CA ILE A 10 14.16 30.54 -33.46
C ILE A 10 14.68 30.05 -32.08
N ALA A 11 15.98 30.27 -31.92
CA ALA A 11 16.73 30.76 -30.75
C ALA A 11 16.93 29.90 -29.49
N GLU A 12 18.17 29.41 -29.35
CA GLU A 12 18.88 29.28 -28.08
C GLU A 12 19.35 30.66 -27.57
N SER A 13 19.15 30.94 -26.28
CA SER A 13 19.98 31.88 -25.51
C SER A 13 20.14 31.35 -24.08
N GLY A 14 21.37 31.04 -23.68
CA GLY A 14 21.67 30.48 -22.37
C GLY A 14 21.79 31.53 -21.26
N ASP A 15 21.58 31.10 -20.02
CA ASP A 15 22.52 31.34 -18.91
C ASP A 15 22.29 30.29 -17.81
N ASP A 16 23.41 29.83 -17.26
CA ASP A 16 23.60 28.76 -16.29
C ASP A 16 23.59 29.39 -14.89
N ARG A 17 22.76 28.89 -13.95
CA ARG A 17 23.03 28.83 -12.49
C ARG A 17 21.78 28.41 -11.70
N GLY A 18 21.89 27.28 -11.00
CA GLY A 18 20.90 26.86 -9.99
C GLY A 18 20.70 25.36 -9.82
N ARG A 19 21.78 24.57 -9.98
CA ARG A 19 21.75 23.11 -9.94
C ARG A 19 21.69 22.60 -8.50
N CYS A 20 20.49 22.47 -7.91
CA CYS A 20 20.24 21.53 -6.81
C CYS A 20 19.72 20.21 -7.38
N ALA A 21 20.62 19.45 -8.00
CA ALA A 21 20.33 18.09 -8.42
C ALA A 21 20.37 17.17 -7.18
N ALA A 22 19.23 16.95 -6.56
CA ALA A 22 19.03 15.82 -5.67
C ALA A 22 19.10 14.53 -6.52
N ARG A 23 20.31 13.99 -6.70
CA ARG A 23 20.54 12.66 -7.28
C ARG A 23 19.97 11.63 -6.32
N PHE A 24 18.71 11.26 -6.48
CA PHE A 24 18.16 10.05 -5.89
C PHE A 24 18.73 8.82 -6.61
N SER A 25 19.92 8.43 -6.17
CA SER A 25 20.57 7.17 -6.55
C SER A 25 20.14 6.09 -5.56
N TRP A 26 19.19 5.25 -5.96
CA TRP A 26 18.72 4.09 -5.21
C TRP A 26 19.81 3.05 -4.85
N ARG A 27 21.06 3.23 -5.31
CA ARG A 27 22.15 2.25 -5.13
C ARG A 27 23.06 2.47 -3.92
N GLN A 28 22.91 3.55 -3.14
CA GLN A 28 23.82 3.83 -2.01
C GLN A 28 23.22 3.65 -0.60
N ASP A 29 21.91 3.42 -0.46
CA ASP A 29 21.29 3.20 0.86
C ASP A 29 21.22 1.73 1.31
N LEU A 30 21.80 0.79 0.55
CA LEU A 30 21.85 -0.64 0.92
C LEU A 30 23.15 -1.07 1.63
N VAL A 31 24.01 -0.12 2.03
CA VAL A 31 25.28 -0.42 2.76
C VAL A 31 25.27 0.11 4.21
N ARG A 32 24.17 0.75 4.66
CA ARG A 32 24.03 1.26 6.04
C ARG A 32 23.23 0.37 6.99
N CYS A 33 22.59 -0.68 6.49
CA CYS A 33 22.03 -1.74 7.33
C CYS A 33 23.00 -2.92 7.25
N GLY A 34 23.83 -3.12 8.28
CA GLY A 34 24.81 -4.20 8.37
C GLY A 34 24.17 -5.59 8.30
N VAL A 35 23.85 -6.04 7.09
CA VAL A 35 23.38 -7.40 6.80
C VAL A 35 24.58 -8.22 6.38
N ASP A 36 25.01 -9.10 7.27
CA ASP A 36 26.03 -10.10 7.01
C ASP A 36 25.53 -11.08 5.92
N ARG A 37 26.34 -11.30 4.88
CA ARG A 37 26.01 -12.10 3.69
C ARG A 37 26.12 -13.61 3.93
N ARG A 38 25.98 -14.09 5.16
CA ARG A 38 26.03 -15.52 5.50
C ARG A 38 24.89 -15.94 6.43
N ALA A 39 23.67 -15.92 5.91
CA ALA A 39 22.57 -16.69 6.49
C ALA A 39 21.54 -17.07 5.41
N ILE A 40 22.00 -17.82 4.41
CA ILE A 40 21.12 -18.65 3.57
C ILE A 40 21.46 -20.10 3.89
N ARG A 41 20.76 -20.70 4.84
CA ARG A 41 20.55 -22.15 4.93
C ARG A 41 19.48 -22.51 5.95
N ASP A 42 18.64 -23.45 5.53
CA ASP A 42 17.71 -24.29 6.29
C ASP A 42 16.43 -23.66 6.87
N HIS A 43 15.41 -23.73 6.03
CA HIS A 43 14.07 -24.15 6.44
C HIS A 43 14.14 -25.46 7.25
N ARG A 44 13.92 -25.39 8.57
CA ARG A 44 13.16 -26.36 9.38
C ARG A 44 13.15 -25.93 10.86
N GLN A 45 11.96 -25.97 11.46
CA GLN A 45 11.70 -26.08 12.90
C GLN A 45 12.08 -24.89 13.79
N CYS A 46 11.15 -23.95 13.99
CA CYS A 46 11.08 -23.20 15.25
C CYS A 46 10.36 -24.07 16.29
N THR A 47 11.12 -24.87 17.03
CA THR A 47 10.66 -25.44 18.31
C THR A 47 10.89 -24.41 19.42
N CYS A 48 9.82 -23.99 20.08
CA CYS A 48 9.89 -23.14 21.27
C CYS A 48 10.63 -23.92 22.38
N VAL A 49 11.81 -23.45 22.75
CA VAL A 49 12.55 -23.95 23.92
C VAL A 49 11.85 -23.41 25.17
N ASN A 50 11.18 -24.28 25.92
CA ASN A 50 10.67 -23.96 27.25
C ASN A 50 11.84 -23.95 28.24
N ALA A 51 11.99 -22.85 28.98
CA ALA A 51 12.82 -22.81 30.17
C ALA A 51 12.17 -23.67 31.28
N GLY A 52 12.88 -24.71 31.74
CA GLY A 52 12.69 -25.26 33.09
C GLY A 52 13.06 -24.18 34.12
N HIS A 53 12.56 -24.21 35.35
CA HIS A 53 12.64 -25.29 36.30
C HIS A 53 11.74 -24.90 37.50
N ASP A 54 10.91 -25.81 38.02
CA ASP A 54 11.03 -26.13 39.45
C ASP A 54 10.31 -27.43 39.82
N SER A 55 10.92 -28.13 40.77
CA SER A 55 10.67 -29.53 41.11
C SER A 55 9.75 -29.66 42.32
N ARG A 56 8.88 -30.69 42.32
CA ARG A 56 8.66 -31.69 43.41
C ARG A 56 7.21 -32.18 43.47
N GLY A 57 7.06 -33.49 43.66
CA GLY A 57 5.88 -34.11 44.29
C GLY A 57 5.12 -35.09 43.39
N GLY A 58 5.19 -36.38 43.73
CA GLY A 58 4.61 -37.48 42.97
C GLY A 58 3.13 -37.74 43.24
N GLY A 59 2.55 -38.68 42.48
CA GLY A 59 1.20 -39.19 42.67
C GLY A 59 0.64 -39.80 41.40
N VAL A 60 0.73 -41.13 41.27
CA VAL A 60 0.03 -41.92 40.25
C VAL A 60 -1.46 -41.96 40.62
N GLN A 61 -2.36 -41.58 39.71
CA GLN A 61 -3.69 -42.19 39.57
C GLN A 61 -4.45 -41.71 38.31
N SER A 62 -5.02 -42.72 37.64
CA SER A 62 -6.18 -42.71 36.73
C SER A 62 -6.07 -42.11 35.33
N ARG A 63 -6.47 -42.95 34.37
CA ARG A 63 -6.44 -42.79 32.92
C ARG A 63 -7.88 -42.54 32.47
N ALA A 64 -8.36 -41.31 32.63
CA ALA A 64 -9.58 -40.77 32.03
C ALA A 64 -9.55 -39.25 32.20
N ASP A 65 -9.33 -38.53 31.09
CA ASP A 65 -9.64 -37.09 30.84
C ASP A 65 -8.68 -36.53 29.79
N LEU A 66 -8.91 -36.92 28.54
CA LEU A 66 -8.20 -36.36 27.38
C LEU A 66 -9.06 -35.29 26.68
N VAL A 67 -9.55 -34.30 27.42
CA VAL A 67 -10.13 -33.06 26.83
C VAL A 67 -9.92 -31.90 27.80
N SER A 68 -8.80 -31.18 27.67
CA SER A 68 -8.69 -29.74 27.98
C SER A 68 -7.23 -29.32 28.02
N ARG A 69 -6.80 -28.54 27.02
CA ARG A 69 -5.81 -27.45 27.10
C ARG A 69 -5.66 -26.80 25.73
N VAL A 70 -6.76 -26.21 25.25
CA VAL A 70 -6.72 -25.14 24.25
C VAL A 70 -6.57 -23.83 25.03
N PRO A 71 -5.68 -22.90 24.65
CA PRO A 71 -5.60 -21.60 25.29
C PRO A 71 -6.95 -20.89 25.17
N ARG A 72 -7.55 -20.55 26.31
CA ARG A 72 -8.79 -19.77 26.38
C ARG A 72 -8.45 -18.30 26.07
N SER A 73 -8.39 -17.94 24.80
CA SER A 73 -8.58 -16.55 24.38
C SER A 73 -10.04 -16.35 23.96
N CYS A 74 -10.72 -15.54 24.76
CA CYS A 74 -11.94 -14.82 24.41
C CYS A 74 -13.23 -15.63 24.19
N ARG A 75 -13.77 -16.18 25.28
CA ARG A 75 -15.23 -16.20 25.49
C ARG A 75 -15.54 -15.32 26.70
N ARG A 76 -16.04 -14.11 26.47
CA ARG A 76 -17.00 -13.45 27.39
C ARG A 76 -17.68 -12.25 26.74
N ASN A 77 -19.01 -12.34 26.78
CA ASN A 77 -20.03 -11.29 26.78
C ASN A 77 -20.41 -10.63 25.46
N GLY A 78 -21.64 -10.96 25.07
CA GLY A 78 -22.42 -10.26 24.07
C GLY A 78 -22.51 -8.77 24.39
N ARG A 79 -21.87 -7.99 23.55
CA ARG A 79 -22.36 -6.73 23.01
C ARG A 79 -22.05 -6.83 21.52
N PHE A 80 -23.04 -6.56 20.67
CA PHE A 80 -22.77 -6.32 19.26
C PHE A 80 -21.75 -5.18 19.20
N HIS A 81 -20.49 -5.50 18.92
CA HIS A 81 -19.52 -4.48 18.62
C HIS A 81 -19.97 -3.87 17.30
N CYS A 82 -20.37 -2.59 17.33
CA CYS A 82 -20.27 -1.75 16.15
C CYS A 82 -18.89 -2.01 15.58
N ARG A 83 -18.84 -2.63 14.40
CA ARG A 83 -17.64 -2.87 13.62
C ARG A 83 -16.88 -1.55 13.60
N ALA A 84 -15.81 -1.45 14.40
CA ALA A 84 -14.99 -0.26 14.43
C ALA A 84 -14.60 0.02 12.99
N LEU A 85 -15.00 1.17 12.46
CA LEU A 85 -14.70 1.53 11.09
C LEU A 85 -13.17 1.51 10.96
N MET A 86 -12.70 0.60 10.11
CA MET A 86 -11.28 0.31 9.89
C MET A 86 -10.59 1.37 9.00
N ILE A 87 -11.20 2.55 8.94
CA ILE A 87 -10.74 3.75 8.26
C ILE A 87 -10.86 4.93 9.21
N PRO A 88 -10.02 5.97 9.05
CA PRO A 88 -10.16 7.22 9.79
C PRO A 88 -11.61 7.70 9.80
N THR A 89 -12.13 8.12 10.96
CA THR A 89 -13.54 8.51 11.13
C THR A 89 -13.99 9.56 10.11
N THR A 90 -13.12 10.51 9.79
CA THR A 90 -13.39 11.56 8.79
C THR A 90 -13.60 11.00 7.38
N LEU A 91 -12.92 9.90 7.03
CA LEU A 91 -13.12 9.21 5.76
C LEU A 91 -14.40 8.38 5.77
N ALA A 92 -14.74 7.73 6.90
CA ALA A 92 -16.01 7.02 7.02
C ALA A 92 -17.20 7.95 6.85
N GLU A 93 -17.21 9.09 7.54
CA GLU A 93 -18.26 10.09 7.40
C GLU A 93 -18.37 10.62 5.96
N ARG A 94 -17.22 10.82 5.29
CA ARG A 94 -17.19 11.26 3.91
C ARG A 94 -17.77 10.21 2.95
N LEU A 95 -17.36 8.95 3.12
CA LEU A 95 -17.87 7.83 2.33
C LEU A 95 -19.39 7.71 2.46
N GLU A 96 -19.91 7.77 3.69
CA GLU A 96 -21.35 7.69 3.94
C GLU A 96 -22.13 8.85 3.30
N ARG A 97 -21.58 10.08 3.33
CA ARG A 97 -22.19 11.21 2.60
C ARG A 97 -22.24 10.97 1.10
N LEU A 98 -21.14 10.53 0.50
CA LEU A 98 -21.08 10.30 -0.96
C LEU A 98 -21.96 9.12 -1.40
N ARG A 99 -22.14 8.12 -0.55
CA ARG A 99 -23.03 6.97 -0.81
C ARG A 99 -24.50 7.34 -0.92
N ALA A 100 -24.92 8.48 -0.37
CA ALA A 100 -26.28 8.99 -0.56
C ALA A 100 -26.59 9.22 -2.04
N ASP A 101 -25.61 9.71 -2.80
CA ASP A 101 -25.74 10.00 -4.23
C ASP A 101 -25.18 8.87 -5.13
N ALA A 102 -24.23 8.09 -4.61
CA ALA A 102 -23.59 6.97 -5.32
C ALA A 102 -23.59 5.69 -4.46
N PRO A 103 -24.69 4.92 -4.41
CA PRO A 103 -24.79 3.72 -3.56
C PRO A 103 -23.77 2.62 -3.87
N GLY A 104 -23.23 2.61 -5.09
CA GLY A 104 -22.19 1.68 -5.53
C GLY A 104 -20.78 2.03 -5.05
N LEU A 105 -20.59 3.17 -4.37
CA LEU A 105 -19.27 3.64 -3.96
C LEU A 105 -18.68 2.75 -2.85
N ARG A 106 -17.48 2.23 -3.13
CA ARG A 106 -16.68 1.39 -2.25
C ARG A 106 -15.44 2.15 -1.81
N ALA A 107 -14.83 1.65 -0.76
CA ALA A 107 -13.59 2.20 -0.24
C ALA A 107 -12.51 1.12 -0.19
N TYR A 108 -11.30 1.54 -0.53
CA TYR A 108 -10.13 0.68 -0.64
C TYR A 108 -8.94 1.32 0.05
N ALA A 109 -8.08 0.49 0.64
CA ALA A 109 -6.76 0.92 1.07
C ALA A 109 -5.72 0.56 0.00
N LEU A 110 -4.94 1.55 -0.41
CA LEU A 110 -3.76 1.38 -1.26
C LEU A 110 -2.53 1.46 -0.36
N VAL A 111 -1.89 0.30 -0.13
CA VAL A 111 -0.88 0.08 0.89
C VAL A 111 0.48 -0.17 0.24
N ASP A 112 1.52 0.53 0.68
CA ASP A 112 2.90 0.21 0.33
C ASP A 112 3.34 -1.04 1.11
N GLY A 113 3.55 -2.15 0.41
CA GLY A 113 3.86 -3.44 1.01
C GLY A 113 5.17 -3.45 1.79
N LEU A 114 6.16 -2.65 1.37
CA LEU A 114 7.41 -2.49 2.11
C LEU A 114 7.19 -1.75 3.43
N GLN A 115 6.41 -0.66 3.43
CA GLN A 115 6.08 0.05 4.68
C GLN A 115 5.26 -0.83 5.63
N TYR A 116 4.33 -1.61 5.09
CA TYR A 116 3.54 -2.58 5.87
C TYR A 116 4.45 -3.63 6.54
N GLU A 117 5.33 -4.27 5.76
CA GLU A 117 6.24 -5.31 6.29
C GLU A 117 7.20 -4.75 7.33
N GLN A 118 7.74 -3.55 7.11
CA GLN A 118 8.63 -2.90 8.07
C GLN A 118 7.92 -2.49 9.36
N HIS A 119 6.60 -2.32 9.35
CA HIS A 119 5.82 -1.94 10.53
C HIS A 119 5.34 -3.16 11.31
N PHE A 120 4.78 -4.15 10.61
CA PHE A 120 4.17 -5.34 11.24
C PHE A 120 5.08 -6.56 11.31
N GLY A 121 6.25 -6.53 10.68
CA GLY A 121 7.19 -7.64 10.63
C GLY A 121 6.74 -8.82 9.74
N CYS A 122 5.69 -8.63 8.95
CA CYS A 122 5.19 -9.63 8.00
C CYS A 122 4.67 -8.98 6.72
N SER A 123 4.84 -9.66 5.58
CA SER A 123 4.32 -9.17 4.30
C SER A 123 2.83 -9.43 4.14
N LEU A 124 2.16 -8.56 3.40
CA LEU A 124 0.80 -8.80 2.92
C LEU A 124 0.73 -10.06 2.05
N ARG A 125 -0.43 -10.72 2.06
CA ARG A 125 -0.69 -11.94 1.31
C ARG A 125 -1.90 -11.78 0.42
N ARG A 126 -1.81 -12.26 -0.82
CA ARG A 126 -2.92 -12.23 -1.77
C ARG A 126 -4.10 -13.03 -1.22
N ARG A 127 -5.29 -12.47 -1.36
CA ARG A 127 -6.57 -13.10 -1.04
C ARG A 127 -7.54 -12.83 -2.17
N TRP A 128 -8.17 -13.91 -2.64
CA TRP A 128 -9.11 -13.82 -3.74
C TRP A 128 -10.24 -12.85 -3.40
N GLY A 129 -10.48 -11.87 -4.29
CA GLY A 129 -11.57 -10.92 -4.16
C GLY A 129 -11.39 -9.80 -3.11
N THR A 130 -10.32 -9.78 -2.30
CA THR A 130 -10.18 -8.80 -1.21
C THR A 130 -8.81 -8.15 -1.08
N VAL A 131 -7.72 -8.86 -1.38
CA VAL A 131 -6.34 -8.35 -1.23
C VAL A 131 -5.51 -8.69 -2.46
N HIS A 132 -5.12 -7.67 -3.21
CA HIS A 132 -4.39 -7.82 -4.48
C HIS A 132 -3.13 -6.97 -4.49
N THR A 133 -2.03 -7.53 -4.98
CA THR A 133 -0.83 -6.73 -5.31
C THR A 133 -0.98 -6.20 -6.73
N LEU A 134 -0.68 -4.92 -6.96
CA LEU A 134 -0.75 -4.36 -8.32
C LEU A 134 0.41 -4.85 -9.19
N PHE A 135 1.45 -5.45 -8.63
CA PHE A 135 2.55 -5.99 -9.44
C PHE A 135 2.27 -7.39 -10.00
N ALA A 136 1.19 -8.06 -9.59
CA ALA A 136 0.83 -9.37 -10.12
C ALA A 136 0.61 -9.31 -11.65
N GLY A 137 1.27 -10.18 -12.41
CA GLY A 137 1.17 -10.21 -13.87
C GLY A 137 1.88 -9.04 -14.58
N THR A 138 2.78 -8.33 -13.88
CA THR A 138 3.60 -7.24 -14.45
C THR A 138 5.08 -7.61 -14.44
N GLU A 139 5.92 -6.83 -15.11
CA GLU A 139 7.39 -7.00 -15.06
C GLU A 139 7.96 -6.88 -13.64
N ASP A 140 7.25 -6.16 -12.75
CA ASP A 140 7.62 -5.93 -11.36
C ASP A 140 7.08 -7.03 -10.41
N GLU A 141 6.46 -8.11 -10.90
CA GLU A 141 5.94 -9.21 -10.08
C GLU A 141 6.97 -9.81 -9.09
N PRO A 142 8.28 -9.93 -9.42
CA PRO A 142 9.30 -10.36 -8.45
C PRO A 142 9.38 -9.47 -7.19
N LEU A 143 8.87 -8.24 -7.24
CA LEU A 143 8.84 -7.27 -6.14
C LEU A 143 7.46 -7.18 -5.48
N ALA A 144 6.52 -8.07 -5.80
CA ALA A 144 5.11 -7.96 -5.41
C ALA A 144 4.88 -7.81 -3.89
N SER A 145 5.72 -8.41 -3.04
CA SER A 145 5.61 -8.25 -1.58
C SER A 145 5.86 -6.81 -1.13
N ALA A 146 6.84 -6.14 -1.73
CA ALA A 146 7.25 -4.76 -1.42
C ALA A 146 6.49 -3.70 -2.23
N GLY A 147 5.74 -4.12 -3.26
CA GLY A 147 4.96 -3.25 -4.13
C GLY A 147 3.67 -2.72 -3.51
N PRO A 148 2.85 -2.01 -4.30
CA PRO A 148 1.55 -1.53 -3.87
C PRO A 148 0.52 -2.68 -3.79
N TRP A 149 -0.26 -2.67 -2.72
CA TRP A 149 -1.36 -3.59 -2.46
C TRP A 149 -2.67 -2.84 -2.36
N LEU A 150 -3.72 -3.40 -2.94
CA LEU A 150 -5.08 -2.90 -2.85
C LEU A 150 -5.91 -3.84 -1.96
N VAL A 151 -6.56 -3.26 -0.94
CA VAL A 151 -7.36 -3.98 0.06
C VAL A 151 -8.80 -3.46 0.02
N ASP A 152 -9.78 -4.34 -0.14
CA ASP A 152 -11.20 -4.03 0.05
C ASP A 152 -11.51 -3.96 1.55
N ILE A 153 -11.91 -2.78 2.02
CA ILE A 153 -12.16 -2.54 3.45
C ILE A 153 -13.60 -2.83 3.88
N ALA A 154 -14.49 -3.13 2.93
CA ALA A 154 -15.84 -3.62 3.21
C ALA A 154 -15.84 -5.12 3.53
N GLN A 155 -14.84 -5.87 3.04
CA GLN A 155 -14.62 -7.28 3.35
C GLN A 155 -13.17 -7.56 3.82
N PRO A 156 -12.67 -6.84 4.83
CA PRO A 156 -11.32 -7.05 5.30
C PRO A 156 -11.25 -8.27 6.20
N ASP A 157 -10.21 -9.09 6.01
CA ASP A 157 -9.77 -9.99 7.06
C ASP A 157 -9.24 -9.15 8.23
N ALA A 158 -9.60 -9.53 9.46
CA ALA A 158 -9.21 -8.81 10.67
C ALA A 158 -7.69 -8.60 10.76
N ASP A 159 -6.89 -9.56 10.31
CA ASP A 159 -5.43 -9.54 10.39
C ASP A 159 -4.76 -8.54 9.42
N VAL A 160 -5.40 -8.23 8.30
CA VAL A 160 -4.86 -7.27 7.29
C VAL A 160 -5.16 -5.84 7.70
N VAL A 161 -6.21 -5.64 8.49
CA VAL A 161 -6.88 -4.35 8.61
C VAL A 161 -6.91 -3.79 10.02
N ALA A 162 -6.55 -4.57 11.04
CA ALA A 162 -6.56 -4.13 12.44
C ALA A 162 -5.73 -2.86 12.73
N SER A 163 -4.91 -2.38 11.79
CA SER A 163 -3.95 -1.28 12.04
C SER A 163 -3.56 -0.49 10.79
N LEU A 164 -4.41 -0.37 9.77
CA LEU A 164 -4.11 0.50 8.61
C LEU A 164 -4.12 2.00 8.98
N ASP A 165 -4.96 2.42 9.93
CA ASP A 165 -4.95 3.78 10.50
C ASP A 165 -3.66 4.07 11.28
N GLU A 166 -3.19 3.08 12.05
CA GLU A 166 -1.90 3.14 12.74
C GLU A 166 -0.75 3.26 11.73
N LEU A 167 -0.77 2.45 10.67
CA LEU A 167 0.23 2.51 9.62
C LEU A 167 0.21 3.85 8.89
N GLU A 168 -0.96 4.41 8.55
CA GLU A 168 -1.10 5.72 7.91
C GLU A 168 -0.46 6.83 8.75
N THR A 169 -0.62 6.74 10.08
CA THR A 169 -0.08 7.73 11.02
C THR A 169 1.42 7.56 11.26
N ALA A 170 1.90 6.31 11.31
CA ALA A 170 3.29 6.00 11.59
C ALA A 170 4.21 6.14 10.38
N ARG A 171 3.70 5.89 9.16
CA ARG A 171 4.49 5.80 7.94
C ARG A 171 3.71 6.33 6.72
N PRO A 172 4.41 6.84 5.69
CA PRO A 172 3.78 7.20 4.41
C PRO A 172 3.47 5.93 3.59
N GLY A 173 2.66 5.03 4.15
CA GLY A 173 2.42 3.68 3.62
C GLY A 173 0.97 3.37 3.27
N VAL A 174 0.04 4.30 3.52
CA VAL A 174 -1.39 4.09 3.25
C VAL A 174 -1.97 5.31 2.53
N MET A 175 -2.67 5.04 1.45
CA MET A 175 -3.62 5.95 0.81
C MET A 175 -5.00 5.29 0.78
N TRP A 176 -6.05 6.09 0.75
CA TRP A 176 -7.42 5.60 0.67
C TRP A 176 -8.05 6.01 -0.65
N LEU A 177 -8.75 5.09 -1.29
CA LEU A 177 -9.43 5.32 -2.56
C LEU A 177 -10.92 5.08 -2.37
N PHE A 178 -11.74 6.00 -2.87
CA PHE A 178 -13.15 5.73 -3.10
C PHE A 178 -13.36 5.45 -4.58
N SER A 179 -14.02 4.34 -4.89
CA SER A 179 -14.33 3.99 -6.26
C SER A 179 -15.63 3.23 -6.41
N THR A 180 -16.36 3.49 -7.48
CA THR A 180 -17.51 2.67 -7.92
C THR A 180 -17.09 1.38 -8.63
N GLN A 181 -15.82 1.24 -9.03
CA GLN A 181 -15.27 0.03 -9.62
C GLN A 181 -15.19 -1.09 -8.56
N ASP A 182 -15.43 -2.34 -8.98
CA ASP A 182 -15.04 -3.50 -8.17
C ASP A 182 -13.51 -3.61 -8.06
N ILE A 183 -13.03 -4.41 -7.10
CA ILE A 183 -11.59 -4.49 -6.80
C ILE A 183 -10.76 -4.96 -8.01
N GLU A 184 -11.26 -5.88 -8.82
CA GLU A 184 -10.49 -6.41 -9.95
C GLU A 184 -10.38 -5.37 -11.08
N SER A 185 -11.48 -4.66 -11.34
CA SER A 185 -11.51 -3.54 -12.27
C SER A 185 -10.58 -2.42 -11.81
N LEU A 186 -10.62 -2.08 -10.52
CA LEU A 186 -9.74 -1.07 -9.94
C LEU A 186 -8.26 -1.49 -10.00
N VAL A 187 -7.91 -2.76 -9.71
CA VAL A 187 -6.54 -3.28 -9.88
C VAL A 187 -6.07 -3.07 -11.32
N ARG A 188 -6.85 -3.49 -12.32
CA ARG A 188 -6.49 -3.29 -13.74
C ARG A 188 -6.30 -1.81 -14.08
N THR A 189 -7.17 -0.94 -13.55
CA THR A 189 -7.08 0.51 -13.74
C THR A 189 -5.80 1.09 -13.15
N LEU A 190 -5.45 0.71 -11.94
CA LEU A 190 -4.23 1.17 -11.27
C LEU A 190 -2.95 0.59 -11.91
N GLN A 191 -3.00 -0.67 -12.38
CA GLN A 191 -1.89 -1.31 -13.10
C GLN A 191 -1.48 -0.55 -14.36
N ARG A 192 -2.45 -0.06 -15.14
CA ARG A 192 -2.16 0.77 -16.33
C ARG A 192 -1.44 2.07 -16.00
N LYS A 193 -1.48 2.51 -14.74
CA LYS A 193 -0.88 3.76 -14.25
C LYS A 193 0.51 3.57 -13.65
N LEU A 194 0.96 2.33 -13.46
CA LEU A 194 2.27 2.01 -12.88
C LEU A 194 3.41 2.52 -13.76
N ASN A 195 3.29 2.43 -15.07
CA ASN A 195 4.38 2.76 -16.00
C ASN A 195 4.11 4.05 -16.76
N SER A 196 5.10 4.93 -16.80
CA SER A 196 5.09 6.16 -17.59
C SER A 196 6.25 6.19 -18.57
N LYS A 197 6.01 6.68 -19.80
CA LYS A 197 7.04 6.80 -20.84
C LYS A 197 7.69 8.17 -20.75
N LEU A 198 9.01 8.18 -20.58
CA LEU A 198 9.82 9.39 -20.57
C LEU A 198 10.13 9.87 -22.01
N PRO A 199 10.50 11.15 -22.21
CA PRO A 199 10.81 11.70 -23.54
C PRO A 199 11.92 10.95 -24.29
N ASN A 200 12.86 10.33 -23.56
CA ASN A 200 13.94 9.51 -24.12
C ASN A 200 13.51 8.07 -24.47
N GLY A 201 12.22 7.75 -24.37
CA GLY A 201 11.66 6.43 -24.67
C GLY A 201 11.78 5.41 -23.55
N LYS A 202 12.45 5.72 -22.44
CA LYS A 202 12.52 4.83 -21.27
C LYS A 202 11.20 4.78 -20.52
N ILE A 203 10.93 3.66 -19.87
CA ILE A 203 9.79 3.47 -18.98
C ILE A 203 10.24 3.75 -17.54
N ALA A 204 9.43 4.48 -16.79
CA ALA A 204 9.62 4.74 -15.37
C ALA A 204 8.40 4.23 -14.59
N LEU A 205 8.68 3.50 -13.50
CA LEU A 205 7.68 3.11 -12.51
C LEU A 205 7.28 4.34 -11.68
N LEU A 206 6.00 4.68 -11.72
CA LEU A 206 5.42 5.83 -11.04
C LEU A 206 4.80 5.39 -9.71
N ARG A 207 5.41 5.84 -8.60
CA ARG A 207 5.00 5.51 -7.23
C ARG A 207 3.80 6.34 -6.75
N PHE A 208 2.69 6.32 -7.49
CA PHE A 208 1.48 7.08 -7.14
C PHE A 208 0.84 6.66 -5.80
N TRP A 209 1.20 5.49 -5.27
CA TRP A 209 0.73 5.00 -3.97
C TRP A 209 1.50 5.56 -2.76
N ASP A 210 2.62 6.25 -2.99
CA ASP A 210 3.37 6.91 -1.93
C ASP A 210 2.85 8.34 -1.77
N PRO A 211 2.25 8.71 -0.63
CA PRO A 211 1.64 10.03 -0.46
C PRO A 211 2.65 11.18 -0.62
N ARG A 212 3.95 10.93 -0.38
CA ARG A 212 5.02 11.92 -0.59
C ARG A 212 5.32 12.17 -2.07
N VAL A 213 5.02 11.19 -2.93
CA VAL A 213 5.16 11.28 -4.40
C VAL A 213 3.86 11.77 -5.03
N PHE A 214 2.71 11.36 -4.49
CA PHE A 214 1.40 11.72 -5.00
C PHE A 214 1.18 13.23 -5.09
N VAL A 215 1.46 13.98 -4.01
CA VAL A 215 1.21 15.42 -3.98
C VAL A 215 2.08 16.19 -4.99
N PRO A 216 3.41 16.00 -5.06
CA PRO A 216 4.23 16.60 -6.12
C PRO A 216 3.81 16.19 -7.53
N LEU A 217 3.47 14.91 -7.74
CA LEU A 217 3.00 14.41 -9.03
C LEU A 217 1.72 15.13 -9.46
N PHE A 218 0.72 15.21 -8.58
CA PHE A 218 -0.53 15.89 -8.85
C PHE A 218 -0.28 17.36 -9.21
N ASN A 219 0.55 18.07 -8.43
CA ASN A 219 0.85 19.48 -8.65
C ASN A 219 1.63 19.75 -9.93
N ALA A 220 2.46 18.81 -10.38
CA ALA A 220 3.25 18.95 -11.62
C ALA A 220 2.42 18.79 -12.90
N LEU A 221 1.23 18.20 -12.82
CA LEU A 221 0.33 18.02 -13.96
C LEU A 221 -0.61 19.22 -14.09
N ASP A 222 -0.95 19.58 -15.33
CA ASP A 222 -2.05 20.50 -15.64
C ASP A 222 -3.42 19.83 -15.41
N THR A 223 -4.50 20.61 -15.48
CA THR A 223 -5.87 20.11 -15.23
C THR A 223 -6.26 18.95 -16.13
N GLU A 224 -5.90 18.98 -17.41
CA GLU A 224 -6.25 17.93 -18.37
C GLU A 224 -5.52 16.63 -18.04
N ARG A 225 -4.21 16.70 -17.78
CA ARG A 225 -3.38 15.55 -17.40
C ARG A 225 -3.77 15.00 -16.03
N ARG A 226 -4.14 15.86 -15.07
CA ARG A 226 -4.69 15.43 -13.78
C ARG A 226 -5.95 14.62 -13.97
N ARG A 227 -6.89 15.11 -14.77
CA ARG A 227 -8.14 14.40 -15.06
C ARG A 227 -7.86 13.07 -15.77
N ALA A 228 -6.99 13.07 -16.77
CA ALA A 228 -6.63 11.86 -17.51
C ALA A 228 -5.94 10.81 -16.62
N TYR A 229 -5.10 11.23 -15.68
CA TYR A 229 -4.35 10.29 -14.83
C TYR A 229 -5.12 9.87 -13.57
N PHE A 230 -5.80 10.77 -12.87
CA PHE A 230 -6.43 10.48 -11.58
C PHE A 230 -7.95 10.27 -11.67
N GLY A 231 -8.59 10.65 -12.78
CA GLY A 231 -10.04 10.70 -12.92
C GLY A 231 -10.77 9.35 -13.00
N ASP A 232 -10.04 8.24 -13.18
CA ASP A 232 -10.64 6.90 -13.16
C ASP A 232 -11.03 6.44 -11.73
N VAL A 233 -10.58 7.16 -10.70
CA VAL A 233 -10.90 6.89 -9.30
C VAL A 233 -11.68 8.08 -8.77
N ASP A 234 -12.84 7.82 -8.15
CA ASP A 234 -13.77 8.86 -7.72
C ASP A 234 -13.11 9.84 -6.74
N GLU A 235 -12.43 9.31 -5.71
CA GLU A 235 -11.63 10.11 -4.78
C GLU A 235 -10.35 9.42 -4.29
N TRP A 236 -9.32 10.22 -4.08
CA TRP A 236 -8.05 9.85 -3.48
C TRP A 236 -7.88 10.59 -2.16
N HIS A 237 -7.40 9.91 -1.13
CA HIS A 237 -7.09 10.50 0.17
C HIS A 237 -5.75 9.97 0.68
N GLY A 238 -5.07 10.79 1.48
CA GLY A 238 -3.87 10.35 2.20
C GLY A 238 -3.40 11.38 3.21
N LEU A 239 -2.35 11.01 3.93
CA LEU A 239 -1.60 11.90 4.82
C LEU A 239 -0.23 12.22 4.20
N ALA A 240 0.07 13.50 4.05
CA ALA A 240 1.39 13.99 3.68
C ALA A 240 1.81 15.05 4.71
N ASP A 241 2.98 14.88 5.33
CA ASP A 241 3.50 15.76 6.38
C ASP A 241 2.49 16.01 7.52
N GLY A 242 1.77 14.96 7.92
CA GLY A 242 0.71 15.01 8.95
C GLY A 242 -0.57 15.74 8.52
N LYS A 243 -0.63 16.24 7.28
CA LYS A 243 -1.81 16.92 6.73
C LYS A 243 -2.58 15.98 5.83
N ARG A 244 -3.89 15.88 6.08
CA ARG A 244 -4.80 15.12 5.23
C ARG A 244 -5.07 15.89 3.95
N PHE A 245 -4.89 15.25 2.81
CA PHE A 245 -5.29 15.75 1.50
C PHE A 245 -6.41 14.87 0.94
N HIS A 246 -7.19 15.45 0.02
CA HIS A 246 -8.08 14.70 -0.83
C HIS A 246 -8.10 15.30 -2.23
N VAL A 247 -8.30 14.45 -3.24
CA VAL A 247 -8.46 14.82 -4.65
C VAL A 247 -9.69 14.08 -5.16
N SER A 248 -10.60 14.77 -5.83
CA SER A 248 -11.77 14.16 -6.47
C SER A 248 -11.79 14.47 -7.96
N HIS A 249 -12.41 13.59 -8.75
CA HIS A 249 -12.62 13.81 -10.18
C HIS A 249 -13.56 15.00 -10.48
N HIS A 250 -14.30 15.48 -9.47
CA HIS A 250 -15.30 16.56 -9.59
C HIS A 250 -14.80 17.94 -9.16
N ALA A 251 -13.53 18.09 -8.75
CA ALA A 251 -12.96 19.34 -8.24
C ALA A 251 -12.05 20.06 -9.26
#